data_AF-A0A2E0FHM4-F1
#
_entry.id   AF-A0A2E0FHM4-F1
#
_cell.length_a   1.000
_cell.length_b   1.000
_cell.length_c   1.000
_cell.angle_alpha   90.00
_cell.angle_beta   90.00
_cell.angle_gamma   90.00
#
_symmetry.space_group_name_H-M   'P 1'
#
loop_
_entity.id
_entity.type
_entity.pdbx_description
1 polymer ?
#
loop_
_entity_poly.entity_id
_entity_poly.type
_entity_poly.pdbx_seq_one_letter_code
_entity_poly.pdbx_strand_id
1 'polypeptide(L)'
;MNTDFSKFAVYSVILTLFSILGAFLIIKYLVVMEPPTGIYWTIPFVALLNLISAKMMINAKEKNPHQFVTAFTLSMMVKFLATAVLLLVYGLLDNENFKPVALTIGVVYLMFLVLEVFFVKKALNP
;
A
#
# COMPACT_ATOMS: atom_id res chain seq x y z
N MET A 1 -13.46 2.70 19.02
CA MET A 1 -12.63 2.48 17.82
C MET A 1 -11.61 3.61 17.76
N ASN A 2 -10.30 3.31 17.69
CA ASN A 2 -9.25 4.33 17.74
C ASN A 2 -9.47 5.33 16.58
N THR A 3 -9.64 6.62 16.90
CA THR A 3 -10.05 7.65 15.93
C THR A 3 -9.02 7.83 14.82
N ASP A 4 -7.74 7.61 15.13
CA ASP A 4 -6.64 7.71 14.16
C ASP A 4 -6.62 6.54 13.18
N PHE A 5 -6.92 5.32 13.63
CA PHE A 5 -7.06 4.17 12.73
C PHE A 5 -8.25 4.36 11.79
N SER A 6 -9.36 4.87 12.30
CA SER A 6 -10.57 5.12 11.49
C SER A 6 -10.29 6.16 10.40
N LYS A 7 -9.57 7.23 10.74
CA LYS A 7 -9.11 8.23 9.76
C LYS A 7 -8.18 7.58 8.73
N PHE A 8 -7.15 6.87 9.18
CA PHE A 8 -6.22 6.17 8.27
C PHE A 8 -6.96 5.25 7.29
N ALA A 9 -7.93 4.47 7.77
CA ALA A 9 -8.72 3.59 6.93
C ALA A 9 -9.50 4.34 5.84
N VAL A 10 -10.12 5.47 6.20
CA VAL A 10 -10.83 6.33 5.23
C VAL A 10 -9.86 6.90 4.19
N TYR A 11 -8.73 7.46 4.62
CA TYR A 11 -7.72 7.99 3.69
C TYR A 11 -7.13 6.89 2.80
N SER A 12 -6.94 5.69 3.35
CA SER A 12 -6.45 4.52 2.60
C SER A 12 -7.44 4.13 1.50
N VAL A 13 -8.74 4.09 1.79
CA VAL A 13 -9.78 3.78 0.79
C VAL A 13 -9.82 4.87 -0.30
N ILE A 14 -9.81 6.14 0.10
CA ILE A 14 -9.77 7.27 -0.84
C ILE A 14 -8.54 7.17 -1.75
N LEU A 15 -7.36 6.97 -1.17
CA LEU A 15 -6.10 6.83 -1.91
C LEU A 15 -6.13 5.62 -2.86
N THR A 16 -6.76 4.52 -2.46
CA THR A 16 -6.95 3.34 -3.31
C THR A 16 -7.78 3.68 -4.54
N LEU A 17 -8.92 4.36 -4.36
CA LEU A 17 -9.80 4.77 -5.46
C LEU A 17 -9.08 5.75 -6.41
N PHE A 18 -8.39 6.75 -5.86
CA PHE A 18 -7.59 7.68 -6.65
C PHE A 18 -6.44 6.98 -7.39
N SER A 19 -5.81 5.98 -6.79
CA SER A 19 -4.72 5.22 -7.42
C SER A 19 -5.23 4.37 -8.58
N ILE A 20 -6.38 3.71 -8.43
CA ILE A 20 -7.01 2.93 -9.51
C ILE A 20 -7.41 3.86 -10.67
N LEU A 21 -8.07 4.98 -10.37
CA LEU A 21 -8.50 5.95 -11.37
C LEU A 21 -7.29 6.59 -12.07
N GLY A 22 -6.26 6.99 -11.31
CA GLY A 22 -5.02 7.54 -11.84
C GLY A 22 -4.28 6.55 -12.74
N ALA A 23 -4.10 5.30 -12.30
CA ALA A 23 -3.47 4.26 -13.10
C ALA A 23 -4.25 3.99 -14.40
N PHE A 24 -5.59 3.90 -14.31
CA PHE A 24 -6.45 3.74 -15.47
C PHE A 24 -6.26 4.87 -16.50
N LEU A 25 -6.34 6.13 -16.05
CA LEU A 25 -6.21 7.29 -16.94
C LEU A 25 -4.81 7.37 -17.57
N ILE A 26 -3.75 7.18 -16.77
CA ILE A 26 -2.37 7.24 -17.27
C ILE A 26 -2.14 6.15 -18.32
N ILE A 27 -2.54 4.92 -18.03
CA ILE A 27 -2.26 3.80 -18.93
C ILE A 27 -3.08 3.90 -20.21
N LYS A 28 -4.35 4.28 -20.10
CA LYS A 28 -5.24 4.42 -21.27
C LYS A 28 -4.86 5.59 -22.17
N TYR A 29 -4.50 6.74 -21.60
CA TYR A 29 -4.32 7.98 -22.38
C TYR A 29 -2.86 8.39 -22.61
N LEU A 30 -1.93 8.08 -21.71
CA LEU A 30 -0.51 8.41 -21.89
C LEU A 30 0.28 7.25 -22.47
N VAL A 31 0.04 6.03 -21.99
CA VAL A 31 0.76 4.83 -22.46
C VAL A 31 0.08 4.21 -23.69
N VAL A 32 -1.18 4.59 -23.97
CA VAL A 32 -1.97 4.15 -25.13
C VAL A 32 -2.05 2.61 -25.20
N MET A 33 -2.27 1.98 -24.04
CA MET A 33 -2.49 0.54 -23.94
C MET A 33 -3.75 0.24 -23.14
N GLU A 34 -4.30 -0.96 -23.29
CA GLU A 34 -5.41 -1.39 -22.44
C GLU A 34 -4.92 -1.58 -21.00
N PRO A 35 -5.59 -1.00 -19.99
CA PRO A 35 -5.19 -1.14 -18.60
C PRO A 35 -5.18 -2.61 -18.16
N PRO A 36 -4.01 -3.15 -17.74
CA PRO A 36 -3.91 -4.53 -17.31
C PRO A 36 -4.87 -4.83 -16.16
N THR A 37 -5.53 -5.98 -16.22
CA THR A 37 -6.45 -6.42 -15.16
C THR A 37 -5.75 -6.56 -13.80
N GLY A 38 -4.44 -6.84 -13.83
CA GLY A 38 -3.48 -6.77 -12.72
C GLY A 38 -3.71 -5.61 -11.76
N ILE A 39 -3.96 -4.42 -12.30
CA ILE A 39 -4.02 -3.17 -11.54
C ILE A 39 -5.18 -3.16 -10.54
N TYR A 40 -6.33 -3.72 -10.93
CA TYR A 40 -7.55 -3.65 -10.13
C TYR A 40 -7.51 -4.49 -8.86
N TRP A 41 -6.64 -5.50 -8.78
CA TRP A 41 -6.51 -6.33 -7.58
C TRP A 41 -5.19 -6.09 -6.84
N THR A 42 -4.11 -5.73 -7.54
CA THR A 42 -2.82 -5.43 -6.91
C THR A 42 -2.86 -4.14 -6.09
N ILE A 43 -3.57 -3.09 -6.55
CA ILE A 43 -3.73 -1.85 -5.79
C ILE A 43 -4.50 -2.08 -4.47
N PRO A 44 -5.70 -2.71 -4.47
CA PRO A 44 -6.39 -3.06 -3.23
C PRO A 44 -5.58 -3.97 -2.31
N PHE A 45 -4.78 -4.89 -2.87
CA PHE A 45 -3.90 -5.74 -2.07
C PHE A 45 -2.86 -4.92 -1.30
N VAL A 46 -2.19 -3.97 -1.97
CA VAL A 46 -1.23 -3.06 -1.31
C VAL A 46 -1.93 -2.20 -0.25
N ALA A 47 -3.13 -1.70 -0.53
CA ALA A 47 -3.92 -0.95 0.45
C ALA A 47 -4.26 -1.80 1.69
N LEU A 48 -4.64 -3.07 1.49
CA LEU A 48 -4.95 -3.99 2.58
C LEU A 48 -3.73 -4.30 3.45
N LEU A 49 -2.56 -4.52 2.84
CA LEU A 49 -1.31 -4.68 3.58
C LEU A 49 -0.98 -3.44 4.43
N ASN A 50 -1.24 -2.25 3.91
CA ASN A 50 -1.05 -1.01 4.65
C ASN A 50 -2.06 -0.83 5.79
N LEU A 51 -3.31 -1.26 5.61
CA LEU A 51 -4.30 -1.26 6.70
C LEU A 51 -3.91 -2.19 7.85
N ILE A 52 -3.41 -3.39 7.54
CA ILE A 52 -2.93 -4.34 8.54
C ILE A 52 -1.75 -3.73 9.31
N SER A 53 -0.80 -3.15 8.58
CA SER A 53 0.37 -2.48 9.17
C SER A 53 0.00 -1.33 10.09
N ALA A 54 -0.86 -0.42 9.64
CA ALA A 54 -1.32 0.71 10.46
C ALA A 54 -2.01 0.22 11.74
N LYS A 55 -2.81 -0.85 11.65
CA LYS A 55 -3.42 -1.47 12.83
C LYS A 55 -2.37 -2.01 13.80
N MET A 56 -1.34 -2.72 13.31
CA MET A 56 -0.25 -3.23 14.14
C MET A 56 0.52 -2.11 14.84
N MET A 57 0.86 -1.05 14.11
CA MET A 57 1.65 0.08 14.62
C MET A 57 0.89 0.91 15.65
N ILE A 58 -0.39 1.20 15.41
CA ILE A 58 -1.24 1.94 16.36
C ILE A 58 -1.40 1.16 17.68
N ASN A 59 -1.60 -0.16 17.60
CA ASN A 59 -1.71 -1.01 18.79
C ASN A 59 -0.39 -1.15 19.57
N ALA A 60 0.76 -1.13 18.87
CA ALA A 60 2.08 -1.24 19.51
C ALA A 60 2.49 0.05 20.23
N LYS A 61 2.06 1.21 19.70
CA LYS A 61 2.29 2.53 20.31
C LYS A 61 1.76 2.61 21.74
N GLU A 62 0.56 2.09 21.99
CA GLU A 62 -0.10 2.15 23.31
C GLU A 62 0.68 1.43 24.42
N LYS A 63 1.72 0.65 24.06
CA LYS A 63 2.48 -0.19 25.00
C LYS A 63 3.91 0.27 25.25
N ASN A 64 4.74 0.56 24.22
CA ASN A 64 6.15 1.00 24.37
C ASN A 64 6.82 1.44 23.03
N PRO A 65 7.73 2.44 23.01
CA PRO A 65 8.54 2.79 21.84
C PRO A 65 9.32 1.63 21.19
N HIS A 66 9.90 0.72 21.98
CA HIS A 66 10.61 -0.44 21.43
C HIS A 66 9.67 -1.40 20.71
N GLN A 67 8.45 -1.59 21.22
CA GLN A 67 7.45 -2.42 20.55
C GLN A 67 6.96 -1.77 19.25
N PHE A 68 6.88 -0.44 19.22
CA PHE A 68 6.57 0.30 18.00
C PHE A 68 7.64 0.07 16.91
N VAL A 69 8.93 0.19 17.23
CA VAL A 69 10.02 -0.05 16.27
C VAL A 69 9.97 -1.49 15.75
N THR A 70 9.79 -2.48 16.65
CA THR A 70 9.67 -3.88 16.24
C THR A 70 8.45 -4.11 15.33
N ALA A 71 7.29 -3.53 15.67
CA ALA A 71 6.09 -3.63 14.84
C ALA A 71 6.28 -2.97 13.48
N PHE A 72 6.95 -1.81 13.41
CA PHE A 72 7.27 -1.13 12.16
C PHE A 72 8.17 -2.01 11.28
N THR A 73 9.30 -2.48 11.81
CA THR A 73 10.25 -3.32 11.06
C THR A 73 9.58 -4.61 10.56
N LEU A 74 8.79 -5.27 11.41
CA LEU A 74 8.07 -6.47 11.03
C LEU A 74 7.05 -6.18 9.92
N SER A 75 6.31 -5.08 10.03
CA SER A 75 5.33 -4.69 9.02
C SER A 75 5.98 -4.41 7.66
N MET A 76 7.12 -3.71 7.65
CA MET A 76 7.88 -3.43 6.44
C MET A 76 8.37 -4.73 5.79
N MET A 77 8.91 -5.65 6.58
CA MET A 77 9.36 -6.95 6.10
C MET A 77 8.21 -7.75 5.45
N VAL A 78 7.06 -7.84 6.13
CA VAL A 78 5.88 -8.56 5.61
C VAL A 78 5.38 -7.92 4.31
N LYS A 79 5.32 -6.58 4.25
CA LYS A 79 4.90 -5.87 3.04
C LYS A 79 5.85 -6.12 1.88
N PHE A 80 7.16 -6.03 2.09
CA PHE A 80 8.15 -6.28 1.04
C PHE A 80 8.06 -7.71 0.54
N LEU A 81 7.97 -8.69 1.43
CA LEU A 81 7.87 -10.10 1.06
C LEU A 81 6.56 -10.38 0.31
N ALA A 82 5.43 -9.88 0.81
CA ALA A 82 4.13 -10.04 0.15
C ALA A 82 4.10 -9.38 -1.23
N THR A 83 4.71 -8.20 -1.37
CA THR A 83 4.80 -7.50 -2.66
C THR A 83 5.71 -8.24 -3.64
N ALA A 84 6.84 -8.78 -3.17
CA ALA A 84 7.76 -9.58 -3.99
C ALA A 84 7.09 -10.88 -4.47
N VAL A 85 6.39 -11.59 -3.58
CA VAL A 85 5.62 -12.80 -3.96
C VAL A 85 4.53 -12.44 -4.97
N LEU A 86 3.81 -11.34 -4.75
CA LEU A 86 2.77 -10.89 -5.69
C LEU A 86 3.36 -10.56 -7.07
N LEU A 87 4.51 -9.88 -7.13
CA LEU A 87 5.19 -9.60 -8.39
C LEU A 87 5.67 -10.87 -9.08
N LEU A 88 6.22 -11.83 -8.33
CA LEU A 88 6.61 -13.14 -8.87
C LEU A 88 5.42 -13.88 -9.46
N VAL A 89 4.33 -13.98 -8.71
CA VAL A 89 3.08 -14.63 -9.17
C VAL A 89 2.56 -13.93 -10.42
N TYR A 90 2.56 -12.60 -10.45
CA TYR A 90 2.10 -11.85 -11.62
C TYR A 90 3.01 -12.05 -12.83
N GLY A 91 4.33 -12.02 -12.64
CA GLY A 91 5.30 -12.25 -13.72
C GLY A 91 5.21 -13.64 -14.34
N LEU A 92 4.77 -14.64 -13.55
CA LEU A 92 4.52 -16.00 -14.05
C LEU A 92 3.18 -16.13 -14.80
N LEU A 93 2.15 -15.39 -14.37
CA LEU A 93 0.81 -15.47 -14.95
C LEU A 93 0.62 -14.58 -16.18
N ASP A 94 1.25 -13.41 -16.20
CA ASP A 94 1.03 -12.37 -17.21
C ASP A 94 2.32 -11.54 -17.41
N ASN A 95 3.31 -12.18 -18.04
CA ASN A 95 4.62 -11.59 -18.30
C ASN A 95 4.54 -10.36 -19.24
N GLU A 96 3.60 -10.36 -20.18
CA GLU A 96 3.44 -9.27 -21.15
C GLU A 96 3.07 -7.94 -20.46
N ASN A 97 2.18 -8.00 -19.47
CA ASN A 97 1.76 -6.82 -18.70
C ASN A 97 2.55 -6.62 -17.40
N PHE A 98 3.61 -7.40 -17.15
CA PHE A 98 4.35 -7.35 -15.89
C PHE A 98 4.93 -5.97 -15.61
N LYS A 99 5.59 -5.34 -16.59
CA LYS A 99 6.24 -4.03 -16.42
C LYS A 99 5.29 -2.91 -15.97
N PRO A 100 4.17 -2.64 -16.66
CA PRO A 100 3.25 -1.58 -16.24
C PRO A 100 2.62 -1.86 -14.88
N VAL A 101 2.34 -3.12 -14.55
CA VAL A 101 1.80 -3.51 -13.24
C VAL A 101 2.84 -3.34 -12.14
N ALA A 102 4.08 -3.77 -12.36
CA ALA A 102 5.17 -3.59 -11.40
C ALA A 102 5.46 -2.12 -11.10
N LEU A 103 5.46 -1.25 -12.14
CA LEU A 103 5.59 0.19 -11.97
C LEU A 103 4.44 0.78 -11.16
N THR A 104 3.20 0.38 -11.49
CA THR A 104 2.00 0.83 -10.76
C THR A 104 2.08 0.43 -9.29
N ILE A 105 2.45 -0.82 -8.98
CA ILE A 105 2.65 -1.29 -7.61
C ILE A 105 3.71 -0.45 -6.89
N GLY A 106 4.84 -0.16 -7.53
CA GLY A 106 5.91 0.65 -6.94
C GLY A 106 5.43 2.06 -6.58
N VAL A 107 4.73 2.73 -7.49
CA VAL A 107 4.19 4.08 -7.27
C VAL A 107 3.14 4.07 -6.16
N VAL A 108 2.20 3.14 -6.20
CA VAL A 108 1.12 3.03 -5.20
C VAL A 108 1.68 2.70 -3.83
N TYR A 109 2.66 1.78 -3.75
CA TYR A 109 3.36 1.47 -2.51
C TYR A 109 4.00 2.71 -1.89
N LEU A 110 4.68 3.53 -2.69
CA LEU A 110 5.29 4.78 -2.22
C LEU A 110 4.24 5.77 -1.70
N MET A 111 3.11 5.93 -2.39
CA MET A 111 2.02 6.79 -1.92
C MET A 111 1.47 6.33 -0.56
N PHE A 112 1.29 5.02 -0.39
CA PHE A 112 0.85 4.45 0.88
C PHE A 112 1.89 4.58 1.99
N LEU A 113 3.18 4.46 1.66
CA LEU A 113 4.26 4.66 2.60
C LEU A 113 4.30 6.11 3.12
N VAL A 114 4.07 7.10 2.25
CA VAL A 114 3.93 8.51 2.65
C VAL A 114 2.76 8.68 3.61
N LEU A 115 1.60 8.09 3.30
CA LEU A 115 0.42 8.14 4.17
C LEU A 115 0.71 7.51 5.54
N GLU A 116 1.34 6.35 5.56
CA GLU A 116 1.71 5.65 6.79
C GLU A 116 2.67 6.48 7.64
N VAL A 117 3.76 6.99 7.07
CA VAL A 117 4.74 7.83 7.77
C VAL A 117 4.09 9.08 8.34
N PHE A 118 3.17 9.71 7.61
CA PHE A 118 2.44 10.89 8.10
C PHE A 118 1.60 10.57 9.35
N PHE A 119 0.81 9.51 9.29
CA PHE A 119 -0.03 9.09 10.43
C PHE A 119 0.80 8.60 11.61
N VAL A 120 1.90 7.91 11.35
CA VAL A 120 2.85 7.47 12.36
C VAL A 120 3.51 8.65 13.06
N LYS A 121 4.01 9.63 12.29
CA LYS A 121 4.61 10.85 12.86
C LYS A 121 3.60 11.62 13.70
N LYS A 122 2.37 11.77 13.21
CA LYS A 122 1.28 12.39 13.96
C LYS A 122 0.96 11.61 15.23
N ALA A 123 1.03 10.29 15.19
CA ALA A 123 0.82 9.47 16.37
C ALA A 123 1.98 9.64 17.39
N LEU A 124 3.23 9.83 16.95
CA LEU A 124 4.38 9.97 17.85
C LEU A 124 4.50 11.36 18.50
N ASN A 125 3.96 12.41 17.87
CA ASN A 125 3.91 13.78 18.42
C ASN A 125 2.45 14.15 18.75
N PRO A 126 1.92 13.74 19.92
CA PRO A 126 0.55 14.05 20.34
C PRO A 126 0.29 15.55 20.52
#